data_AF-A0A060BR26-F1
#
_entry.id   AF-A0A060BR26-F1
#
_cell.length_a   1.000
_cell.length_b   1.000
_cell.length_c   1.000
_cell.angle_alpha   90.00
_cell.angle_beta   90.00
_cell.angle_gamma   90.00
#
_symmetry.space_group_name_H-M   'P 1'
#
loop_
_entity.id
_entity.type
_entity.pdbx_description
1 polymer ?
#
loop_
_entity_poly.entity_id
_entity_poly.type
_entity_poly.pdbx_seq_one_letter_code
_entity_poly.pdbx_strand_id
1 'polypeptide(L)'
;THLQAYWHVYRRSLVSSAAFHEYWENMPLYSGYAEVTRKHEMTFTKHFEDLGFTWDSYVDWRDFAQYSSYPLLYMPMQVVRDARCPVFKRRVFFVPYEFTFDQTGGQPALDLFEYLRDHTTYDVDLIWDSLLRSYNVEDLRKAMHLDYVLPART
;
A
#
# COMPACT_ATOMS: atom_id res chain seq x y z
N THR A 1 -10.51 -3.92 -13.36
CA THR A 1 -9.79 -3.04 -12.43
C THR A 1 -10.60 -2.94 -11.15
N HIS A 2 -9.97 -2.78 -9.99
CA HIS A 2 -10.67 -2.58 -8.71
C HIS A 2 -9.94 -1.50 -7.90
N LEU A 3 -10.65 -0.85 -6.97
CA LEU A 3 -10.05 0.03 -5.98
C LEU A 3 -9.51 -0.80 -4.82
N GLN A 4 -8.31 -0.44 -4.33
CA GLN A 4 -7.74 -1.11 -3.17
C GLN A 4 -8.41 -0.64 -1.89
N ALA A 5 -8.78 -1.58 -1.03
CA ALA A 5 -9.63 -1.35 0.15
C ALA A 5 -8.86 -0.79 1.37
N TYR A 6 -7.89 0.11 1.16
CA TYR A 6 -7.16 0.75 2.27
C TYR A 6 -7.95 1.90 2.88
N TRP A 7 -8.54 2.72 2.01
CA TRP A 7 -9.29 3.89 2.41
C TRP A 7 -10.30 4.22 1.32
N HIS A 8 -11.58 4.10 1.66
CA HIS A 8 -12.69 4.41 0.77
C HIS A 8 -13.51 5.57 1.34
N VAL A 9 -13.98 6.42 0.43
CA VAL A 9 -15.00 7.43 0.73
C VAL A 9 -16.22 7.10 -0.09
N TYR A 10 -17.33 6.84 0.60
CA TYR A 10 -18.59 6.54 -0.05
C TYR A 10 -19.50 7.76 -0.03
N ARG A 11 -20.06 8.12 -1.18
CA ARG A 11 -21.10 9.15 -1.26
C ARG A 11 -22.37 8.67 -0.56
N ARG A 12 -23.15 9.60 -0.01
CA ARG A 12 -24.44 9.30 0.61
C ARG A 12 -25.37 8.49 -0.30
N SER A 13 -25.36 8.78 -1.61
CA SER A 13 -26.16 8.05 -2.59
C SER A 13 -25.88 6.54 -2.61
N LEU A 14 -24.63 6.13 -2.39
CA LEU A 14 -24.26 4.73 -2.26
C LEU A 14 -24.63 4.19 -0.88
N VAL A 15 -24.20 4.86 0.19
CA VAL A 15 -24.38 4.37 1.58
C VAL A 15 -25.86 4.24 1.97
N SER A 16 -26.74 5.09 1.42
CA SER A 16 -28.18 5.02 1.67
C SER A 16 -28.94 4.13 0.67
N SER A 17 -28.26 3.44 -0.25
CA SER A 17 -28.90 2.55 -1.22
C SER A 17 -29.15 1.16 -0.66
N ALA A 18 -30.27 0.55 -1.02
CA ALA A 18 -30.57 -0.84 -0.66
C ALA A 18 -29.45 -1.79 -1.10
N ALA A 19 -28.89 -1.59 -2.30
CA ALA A 19 -27.77 -2.38 -2.81
C ALA A 19 -26.54 -2.38 -1.88
N PHE A 20 -26.19 -1.23 -1.31
CA PHE A 20 -25.06 -1.16 -0.38
C PHE A 20 -25.35 -1.91 0.92
N HIS A 21 -26.56 -1.74 1.47
CA HIS A 21 -26.97 -2.47 2.67
C HIS A 21 -27.00 -3.99 2.41
N GLU A 22 -27.66 -4.43 1.34
CA GLU A 22 -27.75 -5.84 0.95
C GLU A 22 -26.38 -6.47 0.71
N TYR A 23 -25.44 -5.73 0.10
CA TYR A 23 -24.07 -6.22 -0.10
C TYR A 23 -23.41 -6.61 1.22
N TRP A 24 -23.48 -5.73 2.23
CA TRP A 24 -22.84 -5.97 3.52
C TRP A 24 -23.61 -6.94 4.40
N GLU A 25 -24.96 -6.91 4.38
CA GLU A 25 -25.82 -7.82 5.15
C GLU A 25 -25.69 -9.27 4.67
N ASN A 26 -25.47 -9.48 3.38
CA ASN A 26 -25.31 -10.82 2.79
C ASN A 26 -23.84 -11.23 2.61
N MET A 27 -22.88 -10.38 2.96
CA MET A 27 -21.46 -10.71 2.84
C MET A 27 -21.11 -11.85 3.80
N PRO A 28 -20.64 -13.01 3.29
CA PRO A 28 -20.30 -14.13 4.16
C PRO A 28 -19.03 -13.83 4.95
N LEU A 29 -18.90 -14.47 6.12
CA LEU A 29 -17.67 -14.46 6.89
C LEU A 29 -16.61 -15.26 6.15
N TYR A 30 -15.61 -14.56 5.62
CA TYR A 30 -14.45 -15.17 4.97
C TYR A 30 -13.43 -15.62 6.00
N SER A 31 -12.82 -16.78 5.74
CA SER A 31 -11.93 -17.43 6.70
C SER A 31 -10.47 -16.96 6.61
N GLY A 32 -10.09 -16.24 5.54
CA GLY A 32 -8.71 -15.84 5.32
C GLY A 32 -8.53 -14.64 4.38
N TYR A 33 -7.37 -13.99 4.51
CA TYR A 33 -6.99 -12.79 3.78
C TYR A 33 -7.15 -12.93 2.26
N ALA A 34 -6.68 -14.03 1.70
CA ALA A 34 -6.74 -14.27 0.26
C ALA A 34 -8.18 -14.42 -0.24
N GLU A 35 -9.08 -14.92 0.60
CA GLU A 35 -10.49 -15.05 0.29
C GLU A 35 -11.19 -13.68 0.33
N VAL A 36 -10.94 -12.87 1.37
CA VAL A 36 -11.43 -11.49 1.46
C VAL A 36 -10.95 -10.68 0.25
N THR A 37 -9.66 -10.76 -0.10
CA THR A 37 -9.09 -10.03 -1.24
C THR A 37 -9.84 -10.41 -2.54
N ARG A 38 -9.97 -11.70 -2.82
CA ARG A 38 -10.59 -12.17 -4.07
C ARG A 38 -12.08 -11.95 -4.13
N LYS A 39 -12.80 -12.18 -3.03
CA LYS A 39 -14.27 -12.20 -3.02
C LYS A 39 -14.89 -10.85 -2.65
N HIS A 40 -14.18 -10.00 -1.92
CA HIS A 40 -14.61 -8.64 -1.57
C HIS A 40 -13.82 -7.59 -2.34
N GLU A 41 -12.51 -7.43 -2.09
CA GLU A 41 -11.74 -6.30 -2.62
C GLU A 41 -11.74 -6.24 -4.17
N MET A 42 -11.54 -7.39 -4.83
CA MET A 42 -11.52 -7.45 -6.29
C MET A 42 -12.90 -7.33 -6.94
N THR A 43 -13.99 -7.60 -6.22
CA THR A 43 -15.35 -7.63 -6.77
C THR A 43 -16.16 -6.38 -6.42
N PHE A 44 -15.86 -5.73 -5.29
CA PHE A 44 -16.64 -4.64 -4.72
C PHE A 44 -16.88 -3.50 -5.72
N THR A 45 -15.80 -2.96 -6.31
CA THR A 45 -15.91 -1.85 -7.27
C THR A 45 -16.77 -2.22 -8.46
N LYS A 46 -16.53 -3.40 -9.04
CA LYS A 46 -17.27 -3.89 -10.21
C LYS A 46 -18.75 -4.12 -9.89
N HIS A 47 -19.06 -4.66 -8.72
CA HIS A 47 -20.44 -4.92 -8.31
C HIS A 47 -21.28 -3.64 -8.31
N PHE A 48 -20.77 -2.56 -7.71
CA PHE A 48 -21.50 -1.28 -7.68
C PHE A 48 -21.45 -0.56 -9.02
N GLU A 49 -20.38 -0.71 -9.80
CA GLU A 49 -20.32 -0.22 -11.18
C GLU A 49 -21.40 -0.85 -12.07
N ASP A 50 -21.58 -2.17 -11.98
CA ASP A 50 -22.62 -2.92 -12.72
C ASP A 50 -24.05 -2.50 -12.31
N LEU A 51 -24.22 -1.96 -11.09
CA LEU A 51 -25.47 -1.37 -10.61
C LEU A 51 -25.67 0.11 -10.98
N GLY A 52 -24.75 0.68 -11.77
CA GLY A 52 -24.82 2.04 -12.28
C GLY A 52 -24.19 3.11 -11.37
N PHE A 53 -23.49 2.73 -10.31
CA PHE A 53 -22.68 3.68 -9.53
C PHE A 53 -21.37 3.99 -10.26
N THR A 54 -20.84 5.18 -10.01
CA THR A 54 -19.52 5.60 -10.51
C THR A 54 -18.50 5.63 -9.39
N TRP A 55 -17.24 5.46 -9.76
CA TRP A 55 -16.11 5.44 -8.84
C TRP A 55 -14.92 6.15 -9.47
N ASP A 56 -13.99 6.58 -8.61
CA ASP A 56 -12.71 7.15 -9.03
C ASP A 56 -11.66 6.90 -7.93
N SER A 57 -10.39 7.04 -8.27
CA SER A 57 -9.25 6.92 -7.35
C SER A 57 -8.52 8.24 -7.20
N TYR A 58 -8.13 8.59 -5.97
CA TYR A 58 -7.33 9.80 -5.73
C TYR A 58 -5.95 9.74 -6.42
N VAL A 59 -5.32 8.56 -6.42
CA VAL A 59 -4.11 8.27 -7.18
C VAL A 59 -4.46 7.23 -8.24
N ASP A 60 -4.31 7.60 -9.51
CA ASP A 60 -4.59 6.70 -10.62
C ASP A 60 -3.40 5.78 -10.90
N TRP A 61 -3.64 4.47 -10.90
CA TRP A 61 -2.60 3.49 -11.19
C TRP A 61 -2.03 3.64 -12.61
N ARG A 62 -2.82 4.20 -13.55
CA ARG A 62 -2.42 4.39 -14.95
C ARG A 62 -1.22 5.31 -15.10
N ASP A 63 -1.08 6.29 -14.20
CA ASP A 63 0.06 7.22 -14.19
C ASP A 63 1.40 6.51 -13.92
N PHE A 64 1.34 5.32 -13.31
CA PHE A 64 2.50 4.53 -12.94
C PHE A 64 2.66 3.23 -13.74
N ALA A 65 1.70 2.91 -14.61
CA ALA A 65 1.61 1.60 -15.29
C ALA A 65 2.84 1.26 -16.14
N GLN A 66 3.53 2.28 -16.66
CA GLN A 66 4.76 2.13 -17.45
C GLN A 66 6.02 1.91 -16.59
N TYR A 67 5.95 2.20 -15.28
CA TYR A 67 7.11 2.16 -14.38
C TYR A 67 7.06 0.99 -13.40
N SER A 68 5.88 0.63 -12.91
CA SER A 68 5.74 -0.40 -11.89
C SER A 68 4.41 -1.15 -11.97
N SER A 69 4.48 -2.46 -11.78
CA SER A 69 3.30 -3.31 -11.59
C SER A 69 2.59 -3.05 -10.26
N TYR A 70 3.31 -2.50 -9.27
CA TYR A 70 2.76 -2.19 -7.96
C TYR A 70 3.42 -0.96 -7.31
N PRO A 71 3.00 0.26 -7.70
CA PRO A 71 3.65 1.51 -7.30
C PRO A 71 3.68 1.73 -5.79
N LEU A 72 2.60 1.38 -5.07
CA LEU A 72 2.54 1.51 -3.61
C LEU A 72 3.53 0.60 -2.84
N LEU A 73 4.12 -0.39 -3.50
CA LEU A 73 5.14 -1.25 -2.91
C LEU A 73 6.55 -0.93 -3.42
N TYR A 74 6.68 -0.69 -4.73
CA TYR A 74 7.99 -0.56 -5.40
C TYR A 74 8.40 0.88 -5.71
N MET A 75 7.47 1.83 -5.69
CA MET A 75 7.73 3.27 -5.86
C MET A 75 7.01 4.12 -4.80
N PRO A 76 7.01 3.72 -3.52
CA PRO A 76 6.14 4.34 -2.53
C PRO A 76 6.55 5.80 -2.23
N MET A 77 7.85 6.12 -2.29
CA MET A 77 8.33 7.49 -2.13
C MET A 77 7.78 8.41 -3.22
N GLN A 78 7.84 7.99 -4.49
CA GLN A 78 7.30 8.75 -5.62
C GLN A 78 5.77 8.88 -5.52
N VAL A 79 5.06 7.84 -5.09
CA VAL A 79 3.60 7.90 -4.90
C VAL A 79 3.23 8.93 -3.82
N VAL A 80 3.98 8.99 -2.72
CA VAL A 80 3.75 10.00 -1.66
C VAL A 80 4.19 11.39 -2.10
N ARG A 81 5.36 11.54 -2.72
CA ARG A 81 5.94 12.83 -3.10
C ARG A 81 5.24 13.47 -4.29
N ASP A 82 5.10 12.72 -5.38
CA ASP A 82 4.71 13.25 -6.69
C ASP A 82 3.19 13.20 -6.87
N ALA A 83 2.56 12.07 -6.53
CA ALA A 83 1.10 11.92 -6.58
C ALA A 83 0.39 12.39 -5.29
N ARG A 84 1.16 12.88 -4.29
CA ARG A 84 0.64 13.38 -3.01
C ARG A 84 -0.26 12.38 -2.29
N CYS A 85 0.02 11.09 -2.45
CA CYS A 85 -0.76 10.04 -1.79
C CYS A 85 -0.68 10.23 -0.26
N PRO A 86 -1.82 10.34 0.45
CA PRO A 86 -1.83 10.61 1.89
C PRO A 86 -1.45 9.37 2.72
N VAL A 87 -1.25 8.21 2.09
CA VAL A 87 -0.97 6.94 2.74
C VAL A 87 0.16 6.21 2.02
N PHE A 88 0.91 5.42 2.78
CA PHE A 88 1.87 4.45 2.26
C PHE A 88 1.67 3.10 2.92
N LYS A 89 2.17 2.03 2.29
CA LYS A 89 2.04 0.68 2.84
C LYS A 89 3.11 0.41 3.87
N ARG A 90 2.69 0.06 5.09
CA ARG A 90 3.60 -0.46 6.13
C ARG A 90 4.49 -1.61 5.63
N ARG A 91 3.94 -2.47 4.75
CA ARG A 91 4.63 -3.63 4.17
C ARG A 91 5.89 -3.28 3.39
N VAL A 92 6.04 -2.05 2.93
CA VAL A 92 7.26 -1.58 2.26
C VAL A 92 8.51 -1.87 3.11
N PHE A 93 8.43 -1.69 4.43
CA PHE A 93 9.60 -1.79 5.31
C PHE A 93 9.99 -3.22 5.73
N PHE A 94 9.21 -4.23 5.34
CA PHE A 94 9.46 -5.62 5.73
C PHE A 94 9.10 -6.61 4.63
N VAL A 95 8.99 -6.16 3.37
CA VAL A 95 8.86 -7.07 2.25
C VAL A 95 10.15 -7.91 2.15
N PRO A 96 10.08 -9.25 2.06
CA PRO A 96 11.28 -10.05 1.91
C PRO A 96 12.05 -9.62 0.67
N TYR A 97 13.37 -9.53 0.81
CA TYR A 97 14.26 -8.90 -0.15
C TYR A 97 14.14 -9.52 -1.54
N GLU A 98 13.93 -10.84 -1.63
CA GLU A 98 13.74 -11.54 -2.90
C GLU A 98 12.58 -11.02 -3.76
N PHE A 99 11.53 -10.46 -3.16
CA PHE A 99 10.39 -9.93 -3.90
C PHE A 99 10.69 -8.59 -4.58
N THR A 100 11.82 -7.97 -4.27
CA THR A 100 12.21 -6.68 -4.87
C THR A 100 13.05 -6.83 -6.13
N PHE A 101 13.74 -7.96 -6.34
CA PHE A 101 14.75 -8.11 -7.40
C PHE A 101 14.22 -7.94 -8.81
N ASP A 102 13.00 -8.39 -9.08
CA ASP A 102 12.42 -8.28 -10.42
C ASP A 102 11.81 -6.90 -10.70
N GLN A 103 11.85 -5.99 -9.72
CA GLN A 103 11.09 -4.72 -9.76
C GLN A 103 11.95 -3.49 -9.42
N THR A 104 12.92 -3.63 -8.52
CA THR A 104 13.74 -2.54 -7.96
C THR A 104 15.12 -3.04 -7.53
N GLY A 105 16.02 -2.13 -7.15
CA GLY A 105 17.31 -2.46 -6.53
C GLY A 105 17.25 -2.66 -5.01
N GLY A 106 16.05 -2.86 -4.43
CA GLY A 106 15.86 -3.03 -2.99
C GLY A 106 15.72 -1.74 -2.18
N GLN A 107 15.97 -0.58 -2.80
CA GLN A 107 15.92 0.73 -2.17
C GLN A 107 14.54 1.27 -1.69
N PRO A 108 13.34 0.79 -2.12
CA PRO A 108 12.08 1.47 -1.83
C PRO A 108 11.80 1.79 -0.36
N ALA A 109 12.21 0.92 0.56
CA ALA A 109 12.00 1.14 1.99
C ALA A 109 12.86 2.27 2.55
N LEU A 110 14.14 2.29 2.18
CA LEU A 110 15.07 3.35 2.60
C LEU A 110 14.66 4.69 1.99
N ASP A 111 14.39 4.74 0.69
CA ASP A 111 13.96 5.95 -0.01
C ASP A 111 12.70 6.56 0.62
N LEU A 112 11.70 5.73 0.96
CA LEU A 112 10.49 6.18 1.62
C LEU A 112 10.79 6.68 3.04
N PHE A 113 11.58 5.93 3.81
CA PHE A 113 11.92 6.29 5.18
C PHE A 113 12.64 7.64 5.26
N GLU A 114 13.68 7.84 4.44
CA GLU A 114 14.44 9.09 4.39
C GLU A 114 13.58 10.26 3.90
N TYR A 115 12.74 10.03 2.89
CA TYR A 115 11.82 11.07 2.44
C TYR A 115 10.84 11.48 3.56
N LEU A 116 10.24 10.53 4.27
CA LEU A 116 9.35 10.83 5.39
C LEU A 116 10.08 11.61 6.50
N ARG A 117 11.29 11.19 6.87
CA ARG A 117 12.12 11.81 7.91
C ARG A 117 12.52 13.24 7.55
N ASP A 118 12.98 13.45 6.31
CA ASP A 118 13.68 14.68 5.93
C ASP A 118 12.78 15.71 5.23
N HIS A 119 11.64 15.27 4.67
CA HIS A 119 10.79 16.11 3.81
C HIS A 119 9.32 16.16 4.25
N THR A 120 8.96 15.53 5.37
CA THR A 120 7.57 15.56 5.88
C THR A 120 7.53 15.80 7.37
N THR A 121 6.33 16.01 7.91
CA THR A 121 6.07 16.11 9.35
C THR A 121 5.65 14.75 9.95
N TYR A 122 5.77 13.65 9.21
CA TYR A 122 5.41 12.32 9.70
C TYR A 122 6.44 11.86 10.74
N ASP A 123 5.94 11.42 11.90
CA ASP A 123 6.78 10.84 12.95
C ASP A 123 7.23 9.43 12.55
N VAL A 124 8.50 9.33 12.12
CA VAL A 124 9.08 8.05 11.68
C VAL A 124 9.29 7.05 12.82
N ASP A 125 9.26 7.48 14.09
CA ASP A 125 9.35 6.55 15.23
C ASP A 125 8.12 5.63 15.31
N LEU A 126 6.97 6.06 14.77
CA LEU A 126 5.77 5.22 14.63
C LEU A 126 6.02 4.00 13.73
N ILE A 127 6.93 4.11 12.76
CA ILE A 127 7.33 2.97 11.92
C ILE A 127 8.08 1.98 12.80
N TRP A 128 9.10 2.43 13.53
CA TRP A 128 9.91 1.57 14.40
C TRP A 128 9.09 0.90 15.51
N ASP A 129 8.22 1.66 16.17
CA ASP A 129 7.30 1.17 17.18
C ASP A 129 6.41 0.03 16.68
N SER A 130 6.03 0.08 15.40
CA SER A 130 5.23 -0.95 14.76
C SER A 130 6.06 -2.16 14.32
N LEU A 131 7.27 -1.94 13.82
CA LEU A 131 8.10 -3.00 13.22
C LEU A 131 8.81 -3.84 14.28
N LEU A 132 9.44 -3.19 15.27
CA LEU A 132 10.29 -3.87 16.25
C LEU A 132 9.50 -4.83 17.16
N ARG A 133 8.17 -4.70 17.23
CA ARG A 133 7.30 -5.60 18.00
C ARG A 133 6.96 -6.90 17.28
N SER A 134 7.11 -6.95 15.96
CA SER A 134 6.50 -8.02 15.13
C SER A 134 7.46 -8.66 14.14
N TYR A 135 8.63 -8.09 13.90
CA TYR A 135 9.57 -8.57 12.88
C TYR A 135 10.96 -8.82 13.43
N ASN A 136 11.66 -9.77 12.81
CA ASN A 136 13.05 -10.05 13.13
C ASN A 136 13.94 -8.89 12.69
N VAL A 137 14.88 -8.50 13.56
CA VAL A 137 15.80 -7.37 13.30
C VAL A 137 16.66 -7.59 12.06
N GLU A 138 17.06 -8.83 11.76
CA GLU A 138 17.84 -9.16 10.56
C GLU A 138 17.01 -8.97 9.26
N ASP A 139 15.72 -9.30 9.30
CA ASP A 139 14.84 -9.07 8.15
C ASP A 139 14.62 -7.57 7.92
N LEU A 140 14.48 -6.79 9.01
CA LEU A 140 14.40 -5.33 8.93
C LEU A 140 15.70 -4.72 8.41
N ARG A 141 16.86 -5.19 8.88
CA ARG A 141 18.18 -4.73 8.39
C ARG A 141 18.29 -4.89 6.88
N LYS A 142 17.91 -6.07 6.35
CA LYS A 142 17.91 -6.36 4.91
C LYS A 142 16.88 -5.52 4.16
N ALA A 143 15.63 -5.46 4.61
CA ALA A 143 14.57 -4.75 3.91
C ALA A 143 14.81 -3.24 3.85
N MET A 144 15.43 -2.67 4.89
CA MET A 144 15.69 -1.23 5.00
C MET A 144 17.12 -0.82 4.62
N HIS A 145 17.95 -1.74 4.13
CA HIS A 145 19.35 -1.47 3.77
C HIS A 145 20.12 -0.79 4.90
N LEU A 146 19.98 -1.27 6.15
CA LEU A 146 20.62 -0.66 7.33
C LEU A 146 22.11 -1.02 7.44
N ASP A 147 22.80 -1.14 6.31
CA ASP A 147 24.20 -1.47 6.19
C ASP A 147 25.03 -0.21 6.02
N TYR A 148 26.00 -0.02 6.91
CA TYR A 148 26.95 1.07 6.83
C TYR A 148 28.30 0.55 6.35
N VAL A 149 28.74 0.99 5.17
CA VAL A 149 30.05 0.64 4.62
C VAL A 149 31.09 1.62 5.13
N LEU A 150 32.05 1.12 5.92
CA LEU A 150 33.17 1.94 6.39
C LEU A 150 34.07 2.38 5.23
N PRO A 151 34.61 3.60 5.26
CA PRO A 151 35.54 4.06 4.23
C PRO A 151 36.78 3.15 4.22
N ALA A 152 37.17 2.68 3.04
CA ALA A 152 38.48 2.06 2.86
C ALA A 152 39.55 3.15 3.02
N ARG A 153 40.62 2.88 3.79
CA ARG A 153 41.78 3.78 3.82
C ARG A 153 42.35 3.87 2.41
N THR A 154 42.26 5.04 1.80
CA THR A 154 43.02 5.42 0.60
C THR A 154 44.48 5.63 0.93
#